data_AF-A0A8H9MYK8-F1
#
_entry.id   AF-A0A8H9MYK8-F1
#
_cell.length_a   1.000
_cell.length_b   1.000
_cell.length_c   1.000
_cell.angle_alpha   90.00
_cell.angle_beta   90.00
_cell.angle_gamma   90.00
#
_symmetry.space_group_name_H-M   'P 1'
#
loop_
_entity.id
_entity.type
_entity.pdbx_description
1 polymer ?
#
loop_
_entity_poly.entity_id
_entity_poly.type
_entity_poly.pdbx_seq_one_letter_code
_entity_poly.pdbx_strand_id
1 'polypeptide(L)'
;MTYKLTPELVSSITDVERAFSTTRLLPPMDEIPEEFFSDENIYTKIARAIVLQQAIPNAVISFDKGYEQAAMVKCVEAHAESYSPSHEHKVAGIAYMISLMCAIDEVK
;
A
#
# COMPACT_ATOMS: atom_id res chain seq x y z
N MET A 1 -12.76 13.56 4.10
CA MET A 1 -13.50 12.56 4.90
C MET A 1 -12.45 11.69 5.57
N THR A 2 -12.77 10.67 6.38
CA THR A 2 -11.71 9.74 6.80
C THR A 2 -11.59 8.68 5.73
N TYR A 3 -10.42 8.56 5.11
CA TYR A 3 -10.13 7.50 4.15
C TYR A 3 -10.47 6.14 4.76
N LYS A 4 -11.20 5.30 4.03
CA LYS A 4 -11.57 3.95 4.46
C LYS A 4 -11.30 2.97 3.34
N LEU A 5 -10.39 2.05 3.62
CA LEU A 5 -10.18 0.87 2.81
C LEU A 5 -10.90 -0.29 3.50
N THR A 6 -11.77 -1.00 2.77
CA THR A 6 -12.50 -2.18 3.29
C THR A 6 -12.04 -3.43 2.53
N PRO A 7 -12.19 -4.64 3.13
CA PRO A 7 -11.84 -5.88 2.43
C PRO A 7 -12.58 -6.03 1.10
N GLU A 8 -13.86 -5.65 1.04
CA GLU A 8 -14.67 -5.69 -0.19
C GLU A 8 -14.09 -4.79 -1.30
N LEU A 9 -13.59 -3.60 -0.95
CA LEU A 9 -12.94 -2.70 -1.90
C LEU A 9 -11.63 -3.28 -2.41
N VAL A 10 -10.80 -3.83 -1.53
CA VAL A 10 -9.53 -4.48 -1.90
C VAL A 10 -9.78 -5.66 -2.84
N SER A 11 -10.76 -6.50 -2.53
CA SER A 11 -11.18 -7.64 -3.38
C SER A 11 -11.84 -7.21 -4.70
N SER A 12 -12.28 -5.96 -4.82
CA SER A 12 -12.86 -5.43 -6.07
C SER A 12 -11.83 -5.13 -7.14
N ILE A 13 -10.53 -5.13 -6.82
CA ILE A 13 -9.46 -4.90 -7.78
C ILE A 13 -9.42 -6.06 -8.79
N THR A 14 -9.58 -5.71 -10.05
CA THR A 14 -9.58 -6.66 -11.16
C THR A 14 -8.16 -6.99 -11.62
N ASP A 15 -7.99 -8.12 -12.33
CA ASP A 15 -6.70 -8.46 -12.94
C ASP A 15 -6.30 -7.47 -14.05
N VAL A 16 -7.29 -6.81 -14.68
CA VAL A 16 -7.06 -5.74 -15.65
C VAL A 16 -6.44 -4.53 -14.96
N GLU A 17 -6.99 -4.10 -13.82
CA GLU A 17 -6.42 -3.02 -13.01
C GLU A 17 -5.02 -3.36 -12.48
N ARG A 18 -4.76 -4.64 -12.16
CA ARG A 18 -3.41 -5.10 -11.80
C ARG A 18 -2.44 -4.96 -12.96
N ALA A 19 -2.83 -5.36 -14.17
CA ALA A 19 -1.96 -5.38 -15.35
C ALA A 19 -1.72 -3.99 -15.98
N PHE A 20 -2.67 -3.06 -15.83
CA PHE A 20 -2.58 -1.70 -16.40
C PHE A 20 -2.40 -0.61 -15.34
N SER A 21 -2.26 -1.02 -14.09
CA SER A 21 -2.23 -0.18 -12.91
C SER A 21 -3.53 0.62 -12.67
N THR A 22 -3.70 1.12 -11.44
CA THR A 22 -4.84 1.95 -11.06
C THR A 22 -4.48 2.89 -9.92
N THR A 23 -5.25 3.97 -9.77
CA THR A 23 -5.17 4.91 -8.65
C THR A 23 -6.47 4.96 -7.84
N ARG A 24 -7.44 4.11 -8.20
CA ARG A 24 -8.83 4.17 -7.70
C ARG A 24 -8.94 4.06 -6.18
N LEU A 25 -8.12 3.22 -5.56
CA LEU A 25 -8.10 3.04 -4.10
C LEU A 25 -6.89 3.73 -3.47
N LEU A 26 -6.16 4.59 -4.18
CA LEU A 26 -5.10 5.34 -3.54
C LEU A 26 -5.73 6.46 -2.69
N PRO A 27 -5.34 6.62 -1.42
CA PRO A 27 -5.83 7.73 -0.60
C PRO A 27 -5.41 9.08 -1.23
N PRO A 28 -6.27 10.11 -1.17
CA PRO A 28 -5.88 11.45 -1.56
C PRO A 28 -4.82 12.00 -0.59
N MET A 29 -3.96 12.90 -1.07
CA MET A 29 -2.77 13.33 -0.35
C MET A 29 -3.09 13.95 1.04
N ASP A 30 -4.19 14.67 1.15
CA ASP A 30 -4.67 15.33 2.37
C ASP A 30 -5.28 14.36 3.41
N GLU A 31 -5.58 13.12 3.02
CA GLU A 31 -6.08 12.09 3.95
C GLU A 31 -4.97 11.13 4.42
N ILE A 32 -3.74 11.28 3.93
CA ILE A 32 -2.59 10.48 4.35
C ILE A 32 -1.96 11.14 5.59
N PRO A 33 -1.77 10.41 6.70
CA PRO A 33 -1.08 10.95 7.86
C PRO A 33 0.39 11.32 7.55
N GLU A 34 0.88 12.42 8.13
CA GLU A 34 2.23 12.96 7.86
C GLU A 34 3.35 11.94 8.09
N GLU A 35 3.17 11.01 9.03
CA GLU A 35 4.15 9.95 9.33
C GLU A 35 4.50 9.07 8.12
N PHE A 36 3.58 8.92 7.16
CA PHE A 36 3.77 8.11 5.96
C PHE A 36 4.52 8.85 4.84
N PHE A 37 4.75 10.16 5.00
CA PHE A 37 5.63 10.93 4.11
C PHE A 37 7.11 10.87 4.56
N SER A 38 7.40 10.13 5.63
CA SER A 38 8.75 9.89 6.13
C SER A 38 9.22 8.46 5.89
N ASP A 39 10.52 8.26 5.66
CA ASP A 39 11.16 6.94 5.55
C ASP A 39 11.40 6.26 6.92
N GLU A 40 10.92 6.85 8.02
CA GLU A 40 11.14 6.31 9.37
C GLU A 40 10.28 5.08 9.65
N ASN A 41 9.12 4.98 9.00
CA ASN A 41 8.17 3.91 9.20
C ASN A 41 8.48 2.69 8.30
N ILE A 42 8.38 1.48 8.87
CA ILE A 42 8.54 0.21 8.14
C ILE A 42 7.56 0.10 6.97
N TYR A 43 6.33 0.62 7.12
CA TYR A 43 5.34 0.64 6.05
C TYR A 43 5.83 1.46 4.85
N THR A 44 6.41 2.64 5.10
CA THR A 44 6.97 3.50 4.04
C THR A 44 8.18 2.86 3.38
N LYS A 45 9.07 2.24 4.16
CA LYS A 45 10.23 1.51 3.62
C LYS A 45 9.80 0.37 2.69
N ILE A 46 8.79 -0.41 3.09
CA ILE A 46 8.26 -1.51 2.27
C ILE A 46 7.57 -0.97 1.02
N ALA A 47 6.69 0.03 1.17
CA ALA A 47 6.01 0.65 0.02
C ALA A 47 7.01 1.22 -0.98
N ARG A 48 8.07 1.89 -0.50
CA ARG A 48 9.16 2.40 -1.33
C ARG A 48 9.93 1.28 -2.01
N ALA A 49 10.26 0.20 -1.30
CA ALA A 49 10.92 -0.95 -1.89
C ALA A 49 10.08 -1.58 -3.02
N ILE A 50 8.76 -1.66 -2.84
CA ILE A 50 7.85 -2.17 -3.87
C ILE A 50 7.80 -1.22 -5.09
N VAL A 51 7.57 0.08 -4.87
CA VAL A 51 7.44 1.08 -5.94
C VAL A 51 8.75 1.25 -6.72
N LEU A 52 9.90 1.18 -6.04
CA LEU A 52 11.22 1.32 -6.65
C LEU A 52 11.84 -0.01 -7.08
N GLN A 53 11.12 -1.13 -6.91
CA GLN A 53 11.60 -2.49 -7.18
C GLN A 53 12.96 -2.79 -6.50
N GLN A 54 13.12 -2.33 -5.26
CA GLN A 54 14.28 -2.57 -4.41
C GLN A 54 14.05 -3.77 -3.48
N ALA A 55 15.11 -4.18 -2.78
CA ALA A 55 15.03 -5.26 -1.79
C ALA A 55 14.06 -4.86 -0.65
N ILE A 56 13.05 -5.70 -0.42
CA ILE A 56 12.11 -5.52 0.70
C ILE A 56 12.85 -5.80 2.01
N PRO A 57 12.77 -4.92 3.03
CA PRO A 57 13.39 -5.14 4.32
C PRO A 57 12.84 -6.39 5.00
N ASN A 58 13.65 -7.03 5.85
CA ASN A 58 13.20 -8.21 6.58
C ASN A 58 12.13 -7.81 7.62
N ALA A 59 10.91 -8.31 7.44
CA ALA A 59 9.78 -7.93 8.28
C ALA A 59 8.80 -9.10 8.42
N VAL A 60 8.12 -9.16 9.56
CA VAL A 60 7.03 -10.10 9.81
C VAL A 60 5.71 -9.39 9.54
N ILE A 61 4.89 -9.99 8.68
CA ILE A 61 3.58 -9.46 8.30
C ILE A 61 2.50 -10.29 8.97
N SER A 62 1.65 -9.62 9.75
CA SER A 62 0.49 -10.21 10.42
C SER A 62 -0.80 -9.80 9.70
N PHE A 63 -1.55 -10.80 9.22
CA PHE A 63 -2.78 -10.63 8.43
C PHE A 63 -4.04 -10.89 9.28
N ASP A 64 -4.17 -10.20 10.40
CA ASP A 64 -5.22 -10.38 11.40
C ASP A 64 -6.49 -9.54 11.16
N LYS A 65 -6.45 -8.63 10.18
CA LYS A 65 -7.51 -7.64 9.93
C LYS A 65 -8.64 -8.10 8.99
N GLY A 66 -8.71 -9.41 8.69
CA GLY A 66 -9.77 -9.99 7.86
C GLY A 66 -9.66 -9.71 6.36
N TYR A 67 -8.50 -9.25 5.88
CA TYR A 67 -8.19 -9.12 4.46
C TYR A 67 -7.60 -10.42 3.92
N GLU A 68 -7.99 -10.79 2.70
CA GLU A 68 -7.41 -11.94 2.01
C GLU A 68 -6.04 -11.55 1.43
N GLN A 69 -5.02 -12.38 1.67
CA GLN A 69 -3.63 -12.05 1.35
C GLN A 69 -3.42 -11.82 -0.15
N ALA A 70 -3.98 -12.65 -1.02
CA ALA A 70 -3.82 -12.50 -2.46
C ALA A 70 -4.50 -11.21 -2.98
N ALA A 71 -5.64 -10.84 -2.43
CA ALA A 71 -6.33 -9.58 -2.73
C ALA A 71 -5.49 -8.37 -2.30
N MET A 72 -4.84 -8.43 -1.13
CA MET A 72 -3.94 -7.37 -0.67
C MET A 72 -2.75 -7.19 -1.61
N VAL A 73 -2.06 -8.28 -1.95
CA VAL A 73 -0.90 -8.25 -2.86
C VAL A 73 -1.33 -7.68 -4.21
N LYS A 74 -2.44 -8.16 -4.76
CA LYS A 74 -3.02 -7.64 -6.01
C LYS A 74 -3.30 -6.15 -5.94
N CYS A 75 -3.90 -5.68 -4.84
CA CYS A 75 -4.21 -4.27 -4.66
C CYS A 75 -2.93 -3.43 -4.59
N VAL A 76 -1.92 -3.84 -3.83
CA VAL A 76 -0.66 -3.10 -3.70
C VAL A 76 0.07 -3.02 -5.05
N GLU A 77 0.18 -4.14 -5.77
CA GLU A 77 0.84 -4.19 -7.08
C GLU A 77 0.13 -3.31 -8.11
N ALA A 78 -1.21 -3.36 -8.16
CA ALA A 78 -2.01 -2.55 -9.07
C ALA A 78 -1.77 -1.04 -8.88
N HIS A 79 -1.46 -0.60 -7.66
CA HIS A 79 -1.19 0.83 -7.38
C HIS A 79 0.29 1.18 -7.53
N ALA A 80 1.21 0.24 -7.26
CA ALA A 80 2.65 0.46 -7.33
C ALA A 80 3.14 0.78 -8.75
N GLU A 81 2.59 0.11 -9.77
CA GLU A 81 3.01 0.28 -11.17
C GLU A 81 2.43 1.54 -11.85
N SER A 82 1.49 2.24 -11.21
CA SER A 82 0.85 3.42 -11.79
C SER A 82 1.86 4.54 -12.09
N TYR A 83 1.69 5.34 -13.15
CA TYR A 83 2.57 6.49 -13.44
C TYR A 83 2.14 7.80 -12.74
N SER A 84 1.02 7.78 -12.05
CA SER A 84 0.44 8.88 -11.29
C SER A 84 -0.11 8.34 -9.98
N PRO A 85 -0.16 9.10 -8.88
CA PRO A 85 0.33 10.48 -8.67
C PRO A 85 1.87 10.53 -8.52
N SER A 86 2.40 11.62 -7.96
CA SER A 86 3.84 11.77 -7.71
C SER A 86 4.41 10.59 -6.91
N HIS A 87 5.71 10.33 -7.07
CA HIS A 87 6.35 9.21 -6.37
C HIS A 87 6.17 9.26 -4.85
N GLU A 88 6.28 10.45 -4.26
CA GLU A 88 6.11 10.67 -2.83
C GLU A 88 4.68 10.35 -2.37
N HIS A 89 3.67 10.89 -3.06
CA HIS A 89 2.27 10.61 -2.75
C HIS A 89 1.96 9.11 -2.91
N LYS A 90 2.49 8.48 -3.96
CA LYS A 90 2.27 7.05 -4.22
C LYS A 90 2.85 6.17 -3.13
N VAL A 91 4.09 6.43 -2.72
CA VAL A 91 4.75 5.69 -1.64
C VAL A 91 3.98 5.88 -0.33
N ALA A 92 3.65 7.12 0.04
CA ALA A 92 2.92 7.42 1.27
C ALA A 92 1.51 6.79 1.27
N GLY A 93 0.83 6.83 0.12
CA GLY A 93 -0.51 6.25 -0.05
C GLY A 93 -0.49 4.73 0.06
N ILE A 94 0.44 4.05 -0.62
CA ILE A 94 0.59 2.60 -0.53
C ILE A 94 0.98 2.18 0.89
N ALA A 95 1.90 2.90 1.53
CA ALA A 95 2.29 2.65 2.91
C ALA A 95 1.10 2.73 3.86
N TYR A 96 0.27 3.77 3.71
CA TYR A 96 -0.93 3.93 4.52
C TYR A 96 -1.95 2.82 4.25
N MET A 97 -2.18 2.45 2.99
CA MET A 97 -3.04 1.31 2.64
C MET A 97 -2.58 0.02 3.29
N ILE A 98 -1.28 -0.29 3.23
CA ILE A 98 -0.70 -1.49 3.86
C ILE A 98 -0.96 -1.47 5.38
N SER A 99 -0.76 -0.32 6.03
CA SER A 99 -1.01 -0.18 7.47
C SER A 99 -2.47 -0.47 7.87
N LEU A 100 -3.44 -0.20 6.99
CA LEU A 100 -4.85 -0.51 7.22
C LEU A 100 -5.17 -1.99 7.04
N MET A 101 -4.42 -2.69 6.19
CA MET A 101 -4.69 -4.09 5.83
C MET A 101 -3.92 -5.11 6.68
N CYS A 102 -2.71 -4.78 7.15
CA CYS A 102 -1.89 -5.66 7.98
C CYS A 102 -1.08 -4.91 9.04
N ALA A 103 -0.60 -5.65 10.04
CA ALA A 103 0.43 -5.19 10.96
C ALA A 103 1.80 -5.69 10.47
N ILE A 104 2.82 -4.83 10.55
CA ILE A 104 4.19 -5.19 10.14
C ILE A 104 5.15 -4.85 11.26
N ASP A 105 5.96 -5.84 11.64
CA ASP A 105 7.03 -5.71 12.62
C ASP A 105 8.38 -5.91 11.93
N GLU A 106 9.31 -4.97 12.11
CA GLU A 106 10.67 -5.06 11.58
C GLU A 106 11.46 -6.12 12.35
N VAL A 107 12.07 -7.07 11.62
CA VAL A 107 12.96 -8.07 12.23
C VAL A 107 14.39 -7.57 12.11
N LYS A 108 14.97 -7.19 13.26
CA LYS A 108 16.36 -6.76 13.38
C LYS A 108 17.34 -7.93 13.23
#